data_AF-A0A6G1ZE20-F1
#
_entry.id   AF-A0A6G1ZE20-F1
#
_cell.length_a   1.000
_cell.length_b   1.000
_cell.length_c   1.000
_cell.angle_alpha   90.00
_cell.angle_beta   90.00
_cell.angle_gamma   90.00
#
_symmetry.space_group_name_H-M   'P 1'
#
loop_
_entity.id
_entity.type
_entity.pdbx_description
1 polymer ?
#
loop_
_entity_poly.entity_id
_entity_poly.type
_entity_poly.pdbx_seq_one_letter_code
_entity_poly.pdbx_strand_id
1 'polypeptide(L)'
;MLGHFPEESVMRNCCSDTLYNKLSYDTRDIVRSSRFKEVFPDVKLRGDKQNVHGWSLDAARQVSYFGAGVGGTVIGFGASMLAMT
;
A
#
# COMPACT_ATOMS: atom_id res chain seq x y z
N MET A 1 9.88 -0.38 3.98
CA MET A 1 9.96 -0.47 2.52
C MET A 1 9.47 0.80 1.86
N LEU A 2 8.18 1.15 1.95
CA LEU A 2 7.59 2.32 1.28
C LEU A 2 8.28 3.67 1.53
N GLY A 3 8.97 3.85 2.66
CA GLY A 3 9.83 5.02 2.91
C GLY A 3 11.17 4.99 2.15
N HIS A 4 11.78 3.81 2.03
CA HIS A 4 13.10 3.62 1.40
C HIS A 4 13.03 3.33 -0.10
N PHE A 5 11.93 2.75 -0.57
CA PHE A 5 11.69 2.36 -1.96
C PHE A 5 10.28 2.84 -2.39
N PRO A 6 10.03 4.16 -2.45
CA PRO A 6 8.70 4.71 -2.67
C PRO A 6 8.16 4.46 -4.09
N GLU A 7 9.02 4.15 -5.05
CA GLU A 7 8.69 3.78 -6.42
C GLU A 7 8.18 2.33 -6.58
N GLU A 8 8.39 1.49 -5.57
CA GLU A 8 8.11 0.06 -5.59
C GLU A 8 6.70 -0.28 -5.08
N SER A 9 6.27 -1.53 -5.32
CA SER A 9 4.92 -2.01 -5.04
C SER A 9 4.88 -3.19 -4.06
N VAL A 10 3.92 -3.15 -3.13
CA VAL A 10 3.63 -4.20 -2.15
C VAL A 10 2.25 -4.80 -2.40
N MET A 11 2.23 -6.11 -2.68
CA MET A 11 1.01 -6.92 -2.65
C MET A 11 0.87 -7.59 -1.28
N ARG A 12 -0.27 -7.36 -0.61
CA ARG A 12 -0.60 -7.95 0.70
C ARG A 12 -1.91 -8.72 0.64
N ASN A 13 -1.86 -10.03 0.49
CA ASN A 13 -3.09 -10.82 0.53
C ASN A 13 -3.30 -11.49 1.88
N CYS A 14 -4.57 -11.67 2.22
CA CYS A 14 -5.02 -12.17 3.52
C CYS A 14 -6.08 -13.26 3.34
N CYS A 15 -6.37 -14.00 4.41
CA CYS A 15 -7.50 -14.94 4.40
C CYS A 15 -8.87 -14.24 4.24
N SER A 16 -9.04 -13.00 4.70
CA SER A 16 -10.29 -12.24 4.56
C SER A 16 -10.09 -10.82 4.04
N ASP A 17 -11.08 -10.30 3.31
CA ASP A 17 -11.06 -8.92 2.80
C ASP A 17 -11.09 -7.91 3.95
N THR A 18 -11.78 -8.23 5.04
CA THR A 18 -11.82 -7.38 6.24
C THR A 18 -10.43 -7.22 6.85
N LEU A 19 -9.65 -8.30 6.93
CA LEU A 19 -8.27 -8.24 7.42
C LEU A 19 -7.39 -7.43 6.47
N TYR A 20 -7.52 -7.64 5.17
CA TYR A 20 -6.80 -6.85 4.17
C TYR A 20 -7.12 -5.35 4.28
N ASN A 21 -8.40 -4.99 4.33
CA ASN A 21 -8.84 -3.59 4.44
C ASN A 21 -8.28 -2.92 5.70
N LYS A 22 -8.26 -3.65 6.83
CA LYS A 22 -7.65 -3.16 8.07
C LYS A 22 -6.15 -2.90 7.87
N LEU A 23 -5.40 -3.87 7.35
CA LEU A 23 -3.95 -3.71 7.15
C LEU A 23 -3.62 -2.60 6.15
N SER A 24 -4.41 -2.46 5.09
CA SER A 24 -4.25 -1.39 4.10
C SER A 24 -4.49 -0.02 4.73
N TYR A 25 -5.57 0.12 5.52
CA TYR A 25 -5.87 1.34 6.26
C TYR A 25 -4.74 1.69 7.24
N ASP A 26 -4.36 0.75 8.10
CA ASP A 26 -3.36 0.95 9.15
C ASP A 26 -1.99 1.33 8.54
N THR A 27 -1.58 0.66 7.46
CA THR A 27 -0.33 0.97 6.75
C THR A 27 -0.37 2.37 6.14
N ARG A 28 -1.49 2.75 5.53
CA ARG A 28 -1.67 4.09 4.96
C ARG A 28 -1.66 5.17 6.05
N ASP A 29 -2.22 4.89 7.22
CA ASP A 29 -2.26 5.83 8.34
C ASP A 29 -0.85 6.05 8.92
N ILE A 30 -0.04 5.00 9.02
CA ILE A 30 1.38 5.12 9.36
C ILE A 30 2.09 6.05 8.37
N VAL A 31 1.87 5.87 7.06
CA VAL A 31 2.46 6.75 6.02
C VAL A 31 1.99 8.21 6.16
N ARG A 32 0.78 8.45 6.67
CA ARG A 32 0.26 9.81 6.92
C ARG A 32 0.82 10.46 8.18
N SER A 33 1.27 9.66 9.14
CA SER A 33 1.73 10.12 10.45
C SER A 33 2.86 11.13 10.36
N SER A 34 2.96 12.04 11.34
CA SER A 34 4.05 13.02 11.43
C SER A 34 5.40 12.34 11.54
N ARG A 35 5.52 11.31 12.38
CA ARG A 35 6.75 10.55 12.59
C ARG A 35 7.27 9.90 11.30
N PHE A 36 6.38 9.37 10.45
CA PHE A 36 6.80 8.80 9.18
C PHE A 36 7.34 9.91 8.24
N LYS A 37 6.66 11.06 8.18
CA LYS A 37 7.07 12.22 7.38
C LYS A 37 8.35 12.88 7.89
N GLU A 38 8.63 12.83 9.18
CA GLU A 38 9.89 13.29 9.76
C GLU A 38 11.09 12.48 9.24
N VAL A 39 10.90 11.17 9.06
CA VAL A 39 11.95 10.26 8.55
C VAL A 39 12.01 10.26 7.01
N PHE A 40 10.84 10.34 6.35
CA PHE A 40 10.71 10.25 4.89
C PHE A 40 9.91 11.45 4.33
N PRO A 41 10.47 12.67 4.35
CA PRO A 41 9.75 13.90 3.99
C PRO A 41 9.30 13.96 2.52
N ASP A 42 10.01 13.25 1.64
CA ASP A 42 9.72 13.21 0.20
C ASP A 42 8.65 12.17 -0.17
N VAL A 43 8.27 11.30 0.77
CA VAL A 43 7.30 10.23 0.53
C VAL A 43 5.89 10.73 0.85
N LYS A 44 5.11 10.94 -0.21
CA LYS A 44 3.76 11.52 -0.13
C LYS A 44 2.74 10.60 -0.75
N LEU A 45 1.55 10.55 -0.15
CA LEU A 45 0.41 9.84 -0.74
C LEU A 45 -0.14 10.63 -1.92
N ARG A 46 -0.39 9.91 -3.00
CA ARG A 46 -0.95 10.47 -4.21
C ARG A 46 -2.40 10.90 -3.99
N GLY A 47 -2.76 12.13 -4.34
CA GLY A 47 -4.07 12.72 -4.00
C GLY A 47 -5.28 11.98 -4.59
N ASP A 48 -5.15 11.46 -5.81
CA ASP A 48 -6.21 10.79 -6.59
C ASP A 48 -6.29 9.27 -6.35
N LYS A 49 -5.32 8.66 -5.64
CA LYS A 49 -5.22 7.20 -5.46
C LYS A 49 -5.00 6.81 -4.00
N GLN A 50 -6.07 6.92 -3.20
CA GLN A 50 -6.06 6.58 -1.77
C GLN A 50 -7.27 5.72 -1.36
N ASN A 51 -7.70 4.76 -2.18
CA ASN A 51 -8.75 3.84 -1.76
C ASN A 51 -8.19 2.82 -0.72
N VAL A 52 -9.03 2.28 0.16
CA VAL A 52 -8.62 1.20 1.07
C VAL A 52 -8.22 -0.07 0.31
N HIS A 53 -8.84 -0.33 -0.84
CA HIS A 53 -8.51 -1.48 -1.68
C HIS A 53 -7.20 -1.34 -2.44
N GLY A 54 -6.65 -0.13 -2.52
CA GLY A 54 -5.37 0.12 -3.15
C GLY A 54 -5.05 1.61 -3.16
N TRP A 55 -3.81 1.95 -2.81
CA TRP A 55 -3.35 3.33 -2.75
C TRP A 55 -1.92 3.45 -3.26
N SER A 56 -1.54 4.68 -3.60
CA SER A 56 -0.26 4.96 -4.24
C SER A 56 0.43 6.15 -3.58
N LEU A 57 1.76 6.10 -3.61
CA LEU A 57 2.64 7.23 -3.35
C LEU A 57 2.82 8.03 -4.64
N ASP A 58 3.22 9.30 -4.53
CA ASP A 58 3.48 10.15 -5.69
C ASP A 58 4.60 9.61 -6.58
N ALA A 59 5.64 9.02 -5.98
CA ALA A 59 6.78 8.45 -6.69
C ALA A 59 6.51 7.07 -7.33
N ALA A 60 5.35 6.46 -7.04
CA ALA A 60 5.08 5.08 -7.40
C ALA A 60 4.90 4.88 -8.91
N ARG A 61 5.63 3.91 -9.49
CA ARG A 61 5.47 3.55 -10.92
C ARG A 61 4.17 2.78 -11.19
N GLN A 62 3.67 2.11 -10.16
CA GLN A 62 2.40 1.36 -10.14
C GLN A 62 1.76 1.51 -8.75
N VAL A 63 0.71 0.74 -8.44
CA VAL A 63 0.06 0.82 -7.13
C VAL A 63 1.06 0.50 -6.01
N SER A 64 1.18 1.36 -4.98
CA SER A 64 2.19 1.17 -3.93
C SER A 64 1.82 0.07 -2.95
N TYR A 65 0.54 -0.02 -2.58
CA TYR A 65 0.05 -1.02 -1.65
C TYR A 65 -1.32 -1.49 -2.11
N PHE A 66 -1.44 -2.78 -2.36
CA PHE A 66 -2.67 -3.42 -2.82
C PHE A 66 -2.72 -4.87 -2.36
N GLY A 67 -3.83 -5.55 -2.61
CA GLY A 67 -4.03 -6.93 -2.21
C GLY A 67 -5.50 -7.25 -2.09
N ALA A 68 -5.78 -8.45 -1.59
CA ALA A 68 -7.14 -8.92 -1.40
C ALA A 68 -7.25 -10.01 -0.33
N GLY A 69 -8.48 -10.24 0.15
CA GLY A 69 -8.88 -11.46 0.81
C GLY A 69 -9.24 -12.58 -0.15
N VAL A 70 -9.67 -13.72 0.39
CA VAL A 70 -10.29 -14.80 -0.40
C VAL A 70 -11.48 -14.26 -1.20
N GLY A 71 -11.47 -14.53 -2.51
CA GLY A 71 -12.52 -14.09 -3.44
C GLY A 71 -12.25 -12.73 -4.11
N GLY A 72 -11.29 -11.94 -3.64
CA GLY A 72 -10.86 -10.72 -4.32
C GLY A 72 -9.86 -11.00 -5.44
N THR A 73 -9.63 -9.98 -6.29
CA THR A 73 -8.74 -10.07 -7.45
C THR A 73 -7.54 -9.13 -7.33
N VAL A 74 -6.37 -9.64 -7.70
CA VAL A 74 -5.09 -8.91 -7.73
C VAL A 74 -4.38 -9.05 -9.08
N ILE A 75 -5.09 -9.54 -10.09
CA ILE A 75 -4.54 -9.84 -11.42
C ILE A 75 -4.23 -8.54 -12.17
N GLY A 76 -3.05 -8.48 -12.80
CA GLY A 76 -2.68 -7.40 -13.72
C GLY A 76 -2.04 -6.17 -13.09
N PHE A 77 -1.85 -6.13 -11.76
CA PHE A 77 -1.25 -4.98 -11.07
C PHE A 77 0.28 -4.97 -11.05
N GLY A 78 0.92 -6.16 -11.06
CA GLY A 78 2.37 -6.29 -10.83
C GLY A 78 2.76 -5.95 -9.39
N ALA A 79 3.79 -6.61 -8.85
CA ALA A 79 4.29 -6.32 -7.51
C ALA A 79 5.80 -6.51 -7.43
N SER A 80 6.45 -5.63 -6.68
CA SER A 80 7.88 -5.75 -6.36
C SER A 80 8.10 -6.66 -5.15
N MET A 81 7.11 -6.72 -4.26
CA MET A 81 7.13 -7.55 -3.07
C MET A 81 5.74 -8.14 -2.79
N LEU A 82 5.71 -9.37 -2.29
CA LEU A 82 4.51 -10.09 -1.86
C LEU A 82 4.64 -10.47 -0.38
N ALA A 83 3.59 -10.24 0.39
CA ALA A 83 3.46 -10.77 1.74
C ALA A 83 2.06 -11.37 1.94
N MET A 84 1.99 -12.57 2.54
CA MET A 84 0.74 -13.32 2.79
C MET A 84 0.53 -13.56 4.30
N THR A 85 -0.71 -13.53 4.79
CA THR A 85 -1.05 -13.88 6.18
C THR A 85 -2.44 -14.50 6.31
#